data_AF-A0AA43CXM7-F1
#
_entry.id   AF-A0AA43CXM7-F1
#
_cell.length_a   1.000
_cell.length_b   1.000
_cell.length_c   1.000
_cell.angle_alpha   90.00
_cell.angle_beta   90.00
_cell.angle_gamma   90.00
#
_symmetry.space_group_name_H-M   'P 1'
#
loop_
_entity.id
_entity.type
_entity.pdbx_description
1 polymer ?
#
loop_
_entity_poly.entity_id
_entity_poly.type
_entity_poly.pdbx_seq_one_letter_code
_entity_poly.pdbx_strand_id
1 'polypeptide(L)'
;MFTWDKSIHAINLPASKVVALFRSMREVQLALPGISAQQASAYLCQYQAEAGVGTVAVFHLHKSHLLAFYVSDPQFVPEQDVDNLLDQGLNLIESMGFLMTDQDLHLLDEADQEMLWASLPLKPGLSQQEEVAPAATPHKQAAPRPVEPAQPVKPAPSPEKKASSASQTSNGLEVKKTPAQSDNVPPQVAQEPESTENVDDLLAAVEAMRAKRPSLRARKTPPSPEEMNRRRLKLRETVGRILASL
;
A
#
# COMPACT_ATOMS: atom_id res chain seq x y z
N MET A 1 1.38 -20.39 14.33
CA MET A 1 1.48 -18.98 14.80
C MET A 1 2.31 -18.20 13.81
N PHE A 2 2.06 -16.90 13.62
CA PHE A 2 2.86 -16.07 12.71
C PHE A 2 4.01 -15.37 13.45
N THR A 3 5.21 -15.40 12.86
CA THR A 3 6.42 -14.78 13.41
C THR A 3 7.07 -13.87 12.39
N TRP A 4 7.62 -12.74 12.86
CA TRP A 4 8.30 -11.80 11.97
C TRP A 4 9.66 -12.36 11.56
N ASP A 5 9.79 -12.70 10.28
CA ASP A 5 11.06 -13.04 9.66
C ASP A 5 11.68 -11.78 9.03
N LYS A 6 12.82 -11.37 9.57
CA LYS A 6 13.56 -10.18 9.13
C LYS A 6 14.50 -10.47 7.96
N SER A 7 14.70 -11.74 7.59
CA SER A 7 15.55 -12.14 6.47
C SER A 7 14.83 -12.05 5.12
N ILE A 8 13.50 -12.01 5.14
CA ILE A 8 12.66 -11.93 3.94
C ILE A 8 12.39 -10.45 3.63
N HIS A 9 12.63 -10.08 2.37
CA HIS A 9 12.39 -8.72 1.87
C HIS A 9 11.52 -8.68 0.62
N ALA A 10 11.32 -9.83 -0.02
CA ALA A 10 10.54 -9.99 -1.25
C ALA A 10 10.14 -11.46 -1.44
N ILE A 11 9.10 -11.67 -2.24
CA ILE A 11 8.60 -12.99 -2.63
C ILE A 11 8.88 -13.17 -4.14
N ASN A 12 10.05 -13.73 -4.44
CA ASN A 12 10.57 -13.87 -5.80
C ASN A 12 9.99 -15.11 -6.51
N LEU A 13 8.69 -15.07 -6.82
CA LEU A 13 7.99 -16.12 -7.56
C LEU A 13 7.11 -15.53 -8.67
N PRO A 14 6.81 -16.29 -9.74
CA PRO A 14 5.87 -15.86 -10.77
C PRO A 14 4.43 -15.83 -10.22
N ALA A 15 3.56 -15.02 -10.82
CA ALA A 15 2.16 -14.91 -10.38
C ALA A 15 1.41 -16.26 -10.43
N SER A 16 1.80 -17.17 -11.33
CA SER A 16 1.24 -18.52 -11.44
C SER A 16 1.45 -19.41 -10.20
N LYS A 17 2.34 -19.01 -9.29
CA LYS A 17 2.55 -19.69 -8.00
C LYS A 17 1.80 -19.03 -6.85
N VAL A 18 1.17 -17.88 -7.05
CA VAL A 18 0.33 -17.23 -6.04
C VAL A 18 -1.06 -17.86 -6.08
N VAL A 19 -1.50 -18.41 -4.96
CA VAL A 19 -2.78 -19.11 -4.81
C VAL A 19 -3.88 -18.14 -4.41
N ALA A 20 -3.61 -17.31 -3.39
CA ALA A 20 -4.53 -16.32 -2.88
C ALA A 20 -3.78 -15.03 -2.53
N LEU A 21 -4.42 -13.89 -2.76
CA LEU A 21 -3.81 -12.59 -2.53
C LEU A 21 -4.86 -11.63 -1.99
N PHE A 22 -4.64 -11.14 -0.78
CA PHE A 22 -5.48 -10.12 -0.16
C PHE A 22 -4.68 -8.85 0.04
N ARG A 23 -5.39 -7.72 -0.05
CA ARG A 23 -4.84 -6.38 0.22
C ARG A 23 -5.73 -5.64 1.19
N SER A 24 -5.13 -4.80 2.04
CA SER A 24 -5.91 -3.94 2.93
C SER A 24 -6.69 -2.88 2.14
N MET A 25 -7.97 -2.69 2.50
CA MET A 25 -8.84 -1.69 1.87
C MET A 25 -8.42 -0.26 2.20
N ARG A 26 -7.76 -0.06 3.34
CA ARG A 26 -7.27 1.22 3.83
C ARG A 26 -5.94 1.06 4.55
N GLU A 27 -5.31 2.18 4.82
CA GLU A 27 -4.16 2.26 5.71
C GLU A 27 -4.60 2.30 7.17
N VAL A 28 -3.76 1.76 8.04
CA VAL A 28 -3.96 1.73 9.50
C VAL A 28 -2.68 2.19 10.17
N GLN A 29 -2.81 2.90 11.29
CA GLN A 29 -1.67 3.25 12.13
C GLN A 29 -1.19 2.01 12.89
N LEU A 30 -0.04 1.47 12.49
CA LEU A 30 0.55 0.25 13.04
C LEU A 30 1.88 0.56 13.71
N ALA A 31 2.13 -0.05 14.87
CA ALA A 31 3.42 -0.08 15.54
C ALA A 31 3.90 -1.54 15.61
N LEU A 32 5.14 -1.79 15.22
CA LEU A 32 5.78 -3.10 15.30
C LEU A 32 6.91 -3.07 16.35
N PRO A 33 7.33 -4.21 16.91
CA PRO A 33 8.43 -4.25 17.87
C PRO A 33 9.71 -3.57 17.33
N GLY A 34 10.13 -2.49 17.98
CA GLY A 34 11.30 -1.71 17.56
C GLY A 34 11.04 -0.71 16.42
N ILE A 35 9.80 -0.54 15.96
CA ILE A 35 9.42 0.44 14.94
C ILE A 35 8.28 1.33 15.45
N SER A 36 8.46 2.65 15.34
CA SER A 36 7.45 3.62 15.77
C SER A 36 6.15 3.50 14.97
N ALA A 37 5.04 3.86 15.62
CA ALA A 37 3.71 3.90 15.02
C ALA A 37 3.68 4.79 13.76
N GLN A 38 3.16 4.25 12.66
CA GLN A 38 3.07 4.93 11.37
C GLN A 38 1.94 4.34 10.52
N GLN A 39 1.57 5.01 9.43
CA GLN A 39 0.64 4.43 8.47
C GLN A 39 1.27 3.20 7.82
N ALA A 40 0.49 2.15 7.72
CA ALA A 40 0.86 0.91 7.07
C ALA A 40 -0.27 0.40 6.19
N SER A 41 0.08 -0.33 5.14
CA SER A 41 -0.83 -1.18 4.38
C SER A 41 -0.53 -2.65 4.71
N ALA A 42 -1.53 -3.53 4.60
CA ALA A 42 -1.34 -4.96 4.82
C ALA A 42 -1.60 -5.75 3.54
N TYR A 43 -0.91 -6.87 3.41
CA TYR A 43 -1.10 -7.88 2.39
C TYR A 43 -1.12 -9.26 3.05
N LEU A 44 -1.92 -10.18 2.51
CA LEU A 44 -1.85 -11.59 2.85
C LEU A 44 -1.66 -12.35 1.55
N CYS A 45 -0.62 -13.16 1.47
CA CYS A 45 -0.31 -13.91 0.26
C CYS A 45 -0.18 -15.39 0.62
N GLN A 46 -0.83 -16.23 -0.16
CA GLN A 46 -0.59 -17.66 -0.19
C GLN A 46 0.09 -18.02 -1.50
N TYR A 47 1.13 -18.84 -1.43
CA TYR A 47 1.89 -19.24 -2.60
C TYR A 47 2.33 -20.70 -2.51
N GLN A 48 2.39 -21.35 -3.67
CA GLN A 48 2.84 -22.71 -3.82
C GLN A 48 4.37 -22.77 -3.88
N ALA A 49 4.98 -23.53 -2.97
CA ALA A 49 6.38 -23.92 -2.99
C ALA A 49 6.52 -25.44 -3.17
N GLU A 50 7.76 -25.92 -3.32
CA GLU A 50 8.05 -27.36 -3.44
C GLU A 50 7.67 -28.13 -2.17
N ALA A 51 7.80 -27.50 -1.01
CA ALA A 51 7.51 -28.11 0.30
C ALA A 51 6.02 -28.07 0.70
N GLY A 52 5.16 -27.42 -0.10
CA GLY A 52 3.74 -27.20 0.21
C GLY A 52 3.32 -25.76 -0.06
N VAL A 53 2.21 -25.34 0.55
CA VAL A 53 1.70 -23.97 0.42
C VAL A 53 2.13 -23.15 1.61
N GLY A 54 2.74 -22.00 1.35
CA GLY A 54 3.13 -21.04 2.38
C GLY A 54 2.12 -19.90 2.48
N THR A 55 1.87 -19.42 3.69
CA THR A 55 1.06 -18.23 3.95
C THR A 55 1.91 -17.17 4.62
N VAL A 56 1.87 -15.94 4.10
CA VAL A 56 2.66 -14.82 4.62
C VAL A 56 1.80 -13.57 4.73
N ALA A 57 1.76 -13.01 5.94
CA ALA A 57 1.20 -11.70 6.22
C ALA A 57 2.30 -10.66 6.08
N VAL A 58 2.06 -9.57 5.35
CA VAL A 58 3.08 -8.55 5.09
C VAL A 58 2.54 -7.18 5.42
N PHE A 59 3.23 -6.45 6.29
CA PHE A 59 2.93 -5.06 6.59
C PHE A 59 3.91 -4.15 5.85
N HIS A 60 3.38 -3.27 5.03
CA HIS A 60 4.13 -2.23 4.36
C HIS A 60 4.07 -0.94 5.18
N LEU A 61 5.19 -0.61 5.83
CA LEU A 61 5.36 0.56 6.69
C LEU A 61 5.91 1.71 5.85
N HIS A 62 5.06 2.69 5.55
CA HIS A 62 5.33 3.71 4.53
C HIS A 62 6.43 4.69 4.93
N LYS A 63 6.48 5.13 6.19
CA LYS A 63 7.47 6.12 6.66
C LYS A 63 8.86 5.50 6.79
N SER A 64 8.93 4.24 7.20
CA SER A 64 10.20 3.50 7.36
C SER A 64 10.64 2.81 6.07
N HIS A 65 9.84 2.86 5.00
CA HIS A 65 10.08 2.13 3.75
C HIS A 65 10.46 0.67 4.00
N LEU A 66 9.65 -0.02 4.81
CA LEU A 66 9.91 -1.40 5.23
C LEU A 66 8.72 -2.30 4.91
N LEU A 67 9.03 -3.53 4.44
CA LEU A 67 8.10 -4.65 4.42
C LEU A 67 8.43 -5.58 5.58
N ALA A 68 7.50 -5.73 6.52
CA ALA A 68 7.62 -6.69 7.62
C ALA A 68 6.88 -7.98 7.26
N PHE A 69 7.62 -9.05 6.99
CA PHE A 69 7.10 -10.36 6.60
C PHE A 69 6.86 -11.23 7.83
N TYR A 70 5.61 -11.58 8.06
CA TYR A 70 5.18 -12.52 9.08
C TYR A 70 4.87 -13.86 8.42
N VAL A 71 5.70 -14.86 8.70
CA VAL A 71 5.56 -16.22 8.17
C VAL A 71 4.89 -17.11 9.20
N SER A 72 4.13 -18.10 8.74
CA SER A 72 3.57 -19.10 9.64
C SER A 72 4.65 -20.04 10.18
N ASP A 73 4.37 -20.61 11.35
CA ASP A 73 5.06 -21.77 11.90
C ASP A 73 4.01 -22.88 12.10
N PRO A 74 4.06 -24.00 11.33
CA PRO A 74 5.04 -24.29 10.26
C PRO A 74 4.89 -23.37 9.03
N GLN A 75 5.98 -23.16 8.30
CA GLN A 75 6.01 -22.23 7.15
C GLN A 75 5.25 -22.75 5.93
N PHE A 76 5.27 -24.07 5.72
CA PHE A 76 4.60 -24.73 4.61
C PHE A 76 3.67 -25.81 5.15
N VAL A 77 2.46 -25.87 4.60
CA VAL A 77 1.44 -26.85 4.96
C VAL A 77 0.96 -27.60 3.71
N PRO A 78 0.45 -28.83 3.86
CA PRO A 78 -0.22 -29.53 2.76
C PRO A 78 -1.52 -28.81 2.36
N GLU A 79 -1.98 -29.04 1.12
CA GLU A 79 -3.16 -28.37 0.54
C GLU A 79 -4.43 -28.44 1.41
N GLN A 80 -4.61 -29.53 2.14
CA GLN A 80 -5.76 -29.74 3.04
C GLN A 80 -5.84 -28.78 4.24
N ASP A 81 -4.72 -28.18 4.66
CA ASP A 81 -4.63 -27.29 5.82
C ASP A 81 -4.51 -25.80 5.42
N VAL A 82 -4.55 -25.51 4.11
CA VAL A 82 -4.31 -24.17 3.54
C VAL A 82 -5.37 -23.17 3.95
N ASP A 83 -6.64 -23.58 3.94
CA ASP A 83 -7.76 -22.71 4.30
C ASP A 83 -7.68 -22.31 5.79
N ASN A 84 -7.35 -23.27 6.66
CA ASN A 84 -7.16 -22.98 8.08
C ASN A 84 -6.01 -22.00 8.31
N LEU A 85 -4.91 -22.16 7.57
CA LEU A 85 -3.77 -21.27 7.67
C LEU A 85 -4.08 -19.87 7.12
N LEU A 86 -4.90 -19.79 6.06
CA LEU A 86 -5.41 -18.53 5.53
C LEU A 86 -6.25 -17.80 6.58
N ASP A 87 -7.21 -18.49 7.21
CA ASP A 87 -8.06 -17.94 8.26
C ASP A 87 -7.23 -17.42 9.44
N GLN A 88 -6.18 -18.13 9.85
CA GLN A 88 -5.26 -17.65 10.88
C GLN A 88 -4.53 -16.37 10.46
N GLY A 89 -4.12 -16.28 9.19
CA GLY A 89 -3.47 -15.10 8.62
C GLY A 89 -4.41 -13.89 8.54
N LEU A 90 -5.66 -14.10 8.13
CA LEU A 90 -6.71 -13.09 8.12
C LEU A 90 -6.99 -12.59 9.53
N ASN A 91 -7.22 -13.51 10.50
CA ASN A 91 -7.45 -13.17 11.90
C ASN A 91 -6.29 -12.34 12.49
N LEU A 92 -5.03 -12.66 12.16
CA LEU A 92 -3.87 -11.88 12.58
C LEU A 92 -3.96 -10.44 12.07
N ILE A 93 -4.15 -10.26 10.76
CA ILE A 93 -4.16 -8.95 10.13
C ILE A 93 -5.37 -8.12 10.59
N GLU A 94 -6.54 -8.75 10.74
CA GLU A 94 -7.75 -8.13 11.26
C GLU A 94 -7.63 -7.73 12.73
N SER A 95 -6.94 -8.52 13.55
CA SER A 95 -6.66 -8.16 14.95
C SER A 95 -5.80 -6.90 15.09
N MET A 96 -5.01 -6.57 14.05
CA MET A 96 -4.26 -5.31 13.96
C MET A 96 -5.09 -4.15 13.40
N GLY A 97 -6.36 -4.38 13.05
CA GLY A 97 -7.32 -3.35 12.63
C GLY A 97 -7.45 -3.15 11.12
N PHE A 98 -6.82 -4.01 10.32
CA PHE A 98 -6.95 -3.98 8.87
C PHE A 98 -8.20 -4.73 8.41
N LEU A 99 -8.89 -4.18 7.41
CA LEU A 99 -9.90 -4.91 6.67
C LEU A 99 -9.30 -5.33 5.33
N MET A 100 -9.41 -6.61 5.00
CA MET A 100 -8.77 -7.20 3.83
C MET A 100 -9.79 -7.43 2.70
N THR A 101 -9.33 -7.35 1.46
CA THR A 101 -10.14 -7.69 0.28
C THR A 101 -9.34 -8.63 -0.62
N ASP A 102 -9.97 -9.72 -1.06
CA ASP A 102 -9.38 -10.63 -2.04
C ASP A 102 -9.15 -9.85 -3.34
N GLN A 103 -8.00 -10.09 -3.97
CA GLN A 103 -7.67 -9.54 -5.28
C GLN A 103 -8.16 -10.42 -6.42
N ASP A 104 -8.74 -11.59 -6.12
CA ASP A 104 -9.31 -12.55 -7.06
C ASP A 104 -8.32 -12.87 -8.19
N LEU A 105 -7.04 -13.05 -7.83
CA LEU A 105 -5.96 -13.21 -8.80
C LEU A 105 -6.25 -14.37 -9.78
N HIS A 106 -6.87 -15.44 -9.29
CA HIS A 106 -7.27 -16.62 -10.06
C HIS A 106 -8.33 -16.34 -11.14
N LEU A 107 -9.06 -15.22 -11.08
CA LEU A 107 -10.05 -14.80 -12.08
C LEU A 107 -9.46 -13.96 -13.21
N LEU A 108 -8.22 -13.48 -13.05
CA LEU A 108 -7.49 -12.73 -14.05
C LEU A 108 -6.82 -13.68 -15.07
N ASP A 109 -6.52 -13.16 -16.26
CA ASP A 109 -5.69 -13.90 -17.22
C ASP A 109 -4.20 -13.83 -16.83
N GLU A 110 -3.37 -14.72 -17.39
CA GLU A 110 -1.96 -14.84 -16.99
C GLU A 110 -1.17 -13.52 -17.12
N ALA A 111 -1.49 -12.71 -18.13
CA ALA A 111 -0.84 -11.42 -18.36
C ALA A 111 -1.24 -10.40 -17.29
N ASP A 112 -2.53 -10.29 -16.97
CA ASP A 112 -3.02 -9.40 -15.93
C ASP A 112 -2.59 -9.86 -14.52
N GLN A 113 -2.52 -11.18 -14.28
CA GLN A 113 -1.98 -11.75 -13.03
C GLN A 113 -0.55 -11.29 -12.80
N GLU A 114 0.31 -11.46 -13.81
CA GLU A 114 1.72 -11.09 -13.72
C GLU A 114 1.90 -9.57 -13.59
N MET A 115 1.10 -8.78 -14.31
CA MET A 115 1.08 -7.32 -14.19
C MET A 115 0.66 -6.86 -12.79
N LEU A 116 -0.40 -7.42 -12.23
CA LEU A 116 -0.83 -7.12 -10.87
C LEU A 116 0.25 -7.51 -9.86
N TRP A 117 0.75 -8.74 -9.95
CA TRP A 117 1.78 -9.23 -9.03
C TRP A 117 3.07 -8.41 -9.09
N ALA A 118 3.52 -8.00 -10.28
CA ALA A 118 4.69 -7.15 -10.45
C ALA A 118 4.49 -5.71 -9.94
N SER A 119 3.25 -5.23 -9.87
CA SER A 119 2.94 -3.89 -9.35
C SER A 119 3.00 -3.80 -7.82
N LEU A 120 2.91 -4.94 -7.12
CA LEU A 120 2.90 -4.97 -5.66
C LEU A 120 4.32 -4.96 -5.11
N PRO A 121 4.57 -4.27 -3.98
CA PRO A 121 5.90 -4.23 -3.37
C PRO A 121 6.37 -5.61 -2.88
N LEU A 122 5.46 -6.59 -2.81
CA LEU A 122 5.74 -7.96 -2.38
C LEU A 122 6.74 -8.67 -3.29
N LYS A 123 6.68 -8.43 -4.61
CA LYS A 123 7.50 -9.14 -5.59
C LYS A 123 8.91 -8.54 -5.77
N PRO A 124 9.07 -7.25 -6.11
CA PRO A 124 10.38 -6.64 -6.24
C PRO A 124 11.02 -6.31 -4.88
N GLY A 125 10.24 -6.31 -3.79
CA GLY A 125 10.62 -5.72 -2.52
C GLY A 125 10.54 -4.19 -2.57
N LEU A 126 10.96 -3.54 -1.50
CA LEU A 126 11.25 -2.10 -1.52
C LEU A 126 12.70 -1.94 -1.92
N SER A 127 12.94 -1.33 -3.08
CA SER A 127 14.27 -0.85 -3.44
C SER A 127 14.70 0.09 -2.32
N GLN A 128 15.83 -0.18 -1.66
CA GLN A 128 16.40 0.75 -0.71
C GLN A 128 16.63 2.05 -1.47
N GLN A 129 15.79 3.05 -1.20
CA GLN A 129 16.14 4.41 -1.54
C GLN A 129 17.37 4.68 -0.70
N GLU A 130 18.51 4.70 -1.39
CA GLU A 130 19.82 4.98 -0.83
C GLU A 130 19.67 6.16 0.12
N GLU A 131 19.82 5.88 1.41
CA GLU A 131 19.87 6.87 2.48
C GLU A 131 20.86 7.94 2.00
N VAL A 132 20.35 9.11 1.63
CA VAL A 132 21.19 10.23 1.21
C VAL A 132 22.08 10.52 2.39
N ALA A 133 23.31 10.02 2.30
CA ALA A 133 24.35 10.24 3.27
C ALA A 133 24.40 11.74 3.58
N PRO A 134 24.38 12.15 4.86
CA PRO A 134 24.50 13.56 5.19
C PRO A 134 25.81 14.05 4.59
N ALA A 135 25.70 15.02 3.68
CA ALA A 135 26.81 15.63 2.98
C ALA A 135 27.92 15.94 4.00
N ALA A 136 29.02 15.21 3.90
CA ALA A 136 30.20 15.42 4.70
C ALA A 136 30.67 16.86 4.46
N THR A 137 30.52 17.72 5.47
CA THR A 137 31.22 18.99 5.55
C THR A 137 32.73 18.71 5.48
N PRO A 138 33.48 19.29 4.52
CA PRO A 138 34.92 19.19 4.52
C PRO A 138 35.48 20.13 5.60
N HIS A 139 36.08 19.55 6.64
CA HIS A 139 36.99 20.29 7.51
C HIS A 139 38.22 20.74 6.72
N LYS A 140 38.50 22.05 6.73
CA LYS A 140 39.86 22.56 6.53
C LYS A 140 40.33 23.18 7.85
N GLN A 141 41.21 22.44 8.50
CA GLN A 141 41.86 22.77 9.75
C GLN A 141 42.95 23.82 9.51
N ALA A 142 42.99 24.85 10.36
CA ALA A 142 44.18 25.65 10.61
C ALA A 142 44.18 26.01 12.11
N ALA A 143 45.11 25.41 12.86
CA ALA A 143 45.55 25.87 14.18
C ALA A 143 46.98 26.39 14.01
N PRO A 144 47.45 27.40 14.77
CA PRO A 144 47.84 27.22 16.18
C PRO A 144 47.53 28.49 17.04
N ARG A 145 47.68 28.64 18.36
CA ARG A 145 48.43 28.01 19.47
C ARG A 145 47.85 28.58 20.82
N PRO A 146 48.40 28.34 22.02
CA PRO A 146 47.69 27.82 23.19
C PRO A 146 47.35 28.85 24.29
N VAL A 147 46.31 28.59 25.08
CA VAL A 147 46.21 29.14 26.44
C VAL A 147 45.72 28.06 27.40
N GLU A 148 46.47 27.97 28.50
CA GLU A 148 46.39 27.08 29.66
C GLU A 148 45.12 27.28 30.53
N PRO A 149 44.88 26.47 31.58
CA PRO A 149 43.57 25.89 31.87
C PRO A 149 42.87 26.55 33.07
N ALA A 150 41.54 26.54 33.07
CA ALA A 150 40.76 26.72 34.29
C ALA A 150 39.60 25.71 34.32
N GLN A 151 39.74 24.71 35.19
CA GLN A 151 38.61 23.98 35.79
C GLN A 151 38.37 24.56 37.20
N PRO A 152 37.42 24.05 38.00
CA PRO A 152 35.97 23.88 37.78
C PRO A 152 35.18 24.46 38.98
N VAL A 153 33.90 24.88 38.83
CA VAL A 153 33.02 25.01 40.01
C VAL A 153 31.54 24.70 39.69
N LYS A 154 31.08 23.56 40.21
CA LYS A 154 29.73 23.34 40.79
C LYS A 154 29.91 23.40 42.33
N PRO A 155 28.90 23.65 43.20
CA PRO A 155 27.51 23.17 43.12
C PRO A 155 26.39 24.14 43.59
N ALA A 156 25.15 23.65 43.50
CA ALA A 156 23.87 24.25 43.93
C ALA A 156 23.75 24.49 45.46
N PRO A 157 22.68 25.11 46.00
CA PRO A 157 21.36 24.45 46.10
C PRO A 157 20.10 25.36 45.98
N SER A 158 18.95 24.70 45.81
CA SER A 158 17.56 25.18 45.91
C SER A 158 17.17 25.71 47.30
N PRO A 159 16.00 26.36 47.43
CA PRO A 159 14.85 25.71 48.09
C PRO A 159 13.52 25.96 47.33
N GLU A 160 12.74 24.94 47.01
CA GLU A 160 11.60 24.38 47.78
C GLU A 160 10.39 25.31 48.07
N LYS A 161 9.28 24.94 47.42
CA LYS A 161 7.91 24.69 47.94
C LYS A 161 6.82 25.78 48.02
N LYS A 162 5.67 25.35 47.45
CA LYS A 162 4.24 25.60 47.79
C LYS A 162 3.70 27.00 47.45
N ALA A 163 2.43 27.21 47.11
CA ALA A 163 1.30 26.40 46.66
C ALA A 163 0.18 27.40 46.30
N SER A 164 -0.75 26.98 45.43
CA SER A 164 -2.15 27.41 45.37
C SER A 164 -2.49 28.90 45.16
N SER A 165 -3.13 29.22 44.03
CA SER A 165 -4.58 29.51 44.03
C SER A 165 -5.10 29.77 42.62
N ALA A 166 -6.22 29.11 42.34
CA ALA A 166 -7.13 29.43 41.25
C ALA A 166 -7.77 30.81 41.45
N SER A 167 -8.12 31.48 40.35
CA SER A 167 -9.43 32.12 40.20
C SER A 167 -9.68 32.58 38.75
N GLN A 168 -10.87 32.23 38.32
CA GLN A 168 -11.61 32.55 37.09
C GLN A 168 -11.68 34.04 36.75
N THR A 169 -11.89 34.34 35.45
CA THR A 169 -12.77 35.40 34.87
C THR A 169 -12.56 35.35 33.34
N SER A 170 -13.46 34.82 32.50
CA SER A 170 -14.72 35.37 31.95
C SER A 170 -14.58 36.65 31.11
N ASN A 171 -15.19 36.60 29.92
CA ASN A 171 -15.48 37.64 28.91
C ASN A 171 -14.38 37.91 27.87
N GLY A 172 -14.64 38.02 26.58
CA GLY A 172 -15.91 38.06 25.84
C GLY A 172 -15.63 38.06 24.32
N LEU A 173 -16.63 37.62 23.55
CA LEU A 173 -16.71 37.79 22.10
C LEU A 173 -16.65 39.27 21.72
N GLU A 174 -15.96 39.61 20.63
CA GLU A 174 -16.48 40.66 19.73
C GLU A 174 -16.08 40.38 18.27
N VAL A 175 -17.13 40.19 17.48
CA VAL A 175 -17.17 40.23 16.02
C VAL A 175 -17.08 41.70 15.59
N LYS A 176 -16.27 42.02 14.57
CA LYS A 176 -16.44 43.29 13.84
C LYS A 176 -16.34 43.08 12.33
N LYS A 177 -17.44 43.46 11.66
CA LYS A 177 -17.70 43.36 10.23
C LYS A 177 -17.84 44.79 9.69
N THR A 178 -17.06 45.14 8.64
CA THR A 178 -17.35 46.08 7.51
C THR A 178 -17.67 47.57 7.84
N PRO A 179 -17.79 48.55 6.89
CA PRO A 179 -17.94 48.49 5.41
C PRO A 179 -17.19 49.59 4.56
N ALA A 180 -17.49 49.60 3.24
CA ALA A 180 -17.50 50.70 2.23
C ALA A 180 -16.43 50.59 1.11
N GLN A 181 -16.81 50.17 -0.12
CA GLN A 181 -17.25 50.99 -1.30
C GLN A 181 -16.07 51.68 -2.01
N SER A 182 -15.98 51.84 -3.34
CA SER A 182 -16.72 51.47 -4.54
C SER A 182 -15.84 51.98 -5.70
N ASP A 183 -15.65 51.24 -6.79
CA ASP A 183 -15.72 51.84 -8.13
C ASP A 183 -15.72 50.77 -9.23
N ASN A 184 -16.62 50.98 -10.18
CA ASN A 184 -17.01 50.10 -11.26
C ASN A 184 -16.84 50.88 -12.57
N VAL A 185 -15.93 50.46 -13.45
CA VAL A 185 -16.05 50.59 -14.93
C VAL A 185 -15.21 49.48 -15.61
N PRO A 186 -15.81 48.57 -16.42
CA PRO A 186 -15.14 47.72 -17.43
C PRO A 186 -15.13 48.43 -18.81
N PRO A 187 -14.47 47.97 -19.90
CA PRO A 187 -14.07 46.58 -20.20
C PRO A 187 -12.70 46.40 -20.90
N GLN A 188 -12.08 45.23 -20.76
CA GLN A 188 -11.40 44.61 -21.91
C GLN A 188 -11.33 43.08 -21.72
N VAL A 189 -12.17 42.41 -22.50
CA VAL A 189 -12.22 40.97 -22.67
C VAL A 189 -10.97 40.56 -23.44
N ALA A 190 -9.98 40.00 -22.74
CA ALA A 190 -9.03 39.09 -23.33
C ALA A 190 -9.60 37.68 -23.09
N GLN A 191 -10.13 37.09 -24.16
CA GLN A 191 -10.54 35.70 -24.19
C GLN A 191 -9.29 34.83 -23.98
N GLU A 192 -9.10 34.31 -22.77
CA GLU A 192 -8.42 33.03 -22.62
C GLU A 192 -9.37 31.96 -23.17
N PRO A 193 -8.91 31.08 -24.09
CA PRO A 193 -9.76 30.02 -24.58
C PRO A 193 -10.07 29.11 -23.40
N GLU A 194 -11.35 29.06 -23.05
CA GLU A 194 -11.88 28.07 -22.13
C GLU A 194 -11.40 26.69 -22.57
N SER A 195 -10.68 26.03 -21.68
CA SER A 195 -10.26 24.65 -21.82
C SER A 195 -11.51 23.76 -21.80
N THR A 196 -12.16 23.65 -22.95
CA THR A 196 -12.87 22.43 -23.34
C THR A 196 -11.85 21.31 -23.54
N GLU A 197 -11.05 21.01 -22.50
CA GLU A 197 -10.31 19.76 -22.41
C GLU A 197 -11.37 18.67 -22.34
N ASN A 198 -11.53 18.12 -23.53
CA ASN A 198 -12.78 17.68 -24.09
C ASN A 198 -13.16 16.35 -23.45
N VAL A 199 -14.42 16.14 -23.13
CA VAL A 199 -14.89 14.83 -22.63
C VAL A 199 -14.46 13.72 -23.62
N ASP A 200 -14.38 14.05 -24.91
CA ASP A 200 -13.82 13.19 -25.96
C ASP A 200 -12.31 12.91 -25.82
N ASP A 201 -11.49 13.86 -25.37
CA ASP A 201 -10.06 13.63 -25.13
C ASP A 201 -9.83 12.75 -23.89
N LEU A 202 -10.64 12.94 -22.85
CA LEU A 202 -10.65 12.04 -21.69
C LEU A 202 -11.14 10.65 -22.07
N LEU A 203 -12.16 10.55 -22.93
CA LEU A 203 -12.65 9.28 -23.45
C LEU A 203 -11.58 8.59 -24.30
N ALA A 204 -10.90 9.33 -25.18
CA ALA A 204 -9.79 8.83 -26.00
C ALA A 204 -8.59 8.39 -25.14
N ALA A 205 -8.27 9.12 -24.08
CA ALA A 205 -7.22 8.74 -23.13
C ALA A 205 -7.59 7.47 -22.36
N VAL A 206 -8.84 7.35 -21.90
CA VAL A 206 -9.36 6.13 -21.25
C VAL A 206 -9.38 4.96 -22.24
N GLU A 207 -9.76 5.18 -23.50
CA GLU A 207 -9.69 4.16 -24.54
C GLU A 207 -8.26 3.75 -24.87
N ALA A 208 -7.30 4.68 -24.88
CA ALA A 208 -5.89 4.39 -25.06
C ALA A 208 -5.30 3.60 -23.87
N MET A 209 -5.69 3.95 -22.64
CA MET A 209 -5.33 3.19 -21.43
C MET A 209 -5.96 1.79 -21.45
N ARG A 210 -7.18 1.67 -21.98
CA ARG A 210 -7.88 0.38 -22.16
C ARG A 210 -7.26 -0.45 -23.29
N ALA A 211 -6.80 0.17 -24.37
CA ALA A 211 -6.13 -0.48 -25.49
C ALA A 211 -4.74 -1.01 -25.12
N LYS A 212 -4.10 -0.41 -24.09
CA LYS A 212 -2.87 -0.91 -23.47
C LYS A 212 -3.08 -2.12 -22.54
N ARG A 213 -4.33 -2.49 -22.22
CA ARG A 213 -4.68 -3.73 -21.50
C ARG A 213 -5.08 -4.81 -22.51
N PRO A 214 -4.23 -5.82 -22.78
CA PRO A 214 -4.50 -6.86 -23.79
C PRO A 214 -5.78 -7.66 -23.49
N SER A 215 -6.07 -7.90 -22.22
CA SER A 215 -7.17 -8.72 -21.71
C SER A 215 -8.57 -8.19 -22.05
N LEU A 216 -8.73 -6.85 -22.13
CA LEU A 216 -10.01 -6.22 -22.45
C LEU A 216 -10.35 -6.25 -23.94
N ARG A 217 -9.38 -6.46 -24.83
CA ARG A 217 -9.64 -6.68 -26.27
C ARG A 217 -10.32 -8.02 -26.52
N ALA A 218 -9.90 -9.07 -25.81
CA ALA A 218 -10.45 -10.41 -25.98
C ALA A 218 -11.95 -10.50 -25.60
N ARG A 219 -12.42 -9.65 -24.68
CA ARG A 219 -13.84 -9.62 -24.26
C ARG A 219 -14.77 -8.82 -25.17
N LYS A 220 -14.26 -8.04 -26.13
CA LYS A 220 -15.10 -7.16 -26.99
C LYS A 220 -15.40 -7.74 -28.37
N THR A 221 -14.63 -8.70 -28.88
CA THR A 221 -14.94 -9.36 -30.14
C THR A 221 -16.04 -10.40 -29.92
N PRO A 222 -17.25 -10.22 -30.50
CA PRO A 222 -18.25 -11.27 -30.47
C PRO A 222 -17.65 -12.56 -31.07
N PRO A 223 -17.86 -13.73 -30.44
CA PRO A 223 -17.27 -14.97 -30.93
C PRO A 223 -17.70 -15.21 -32.37
N SER A 224 -16.73 -15.59 -33.21
CA SER A 224 -16.99 -15.90 -34.62
C SER A 224 -18.12 -16.95 -34.72
N PRO A 225 -19.00 -16.88 -35.75
CA PRO A 225 -20.07 -17.86 -35.94
C PRO A 225 -19.60 -19.31 -35.90
N GLU A 226 -18.39 -19.59 -36.42
CA GLU A 226 -17.78 -20.92 -36.38
C GLU A 226 -17.40 -21.36 -34.96
N GLU A 227 -16.88 -20.42 -34.17
CA GLU A 227 -16.51 -20.66 -32.78
C GLU A 227 -17.74 -20.89 -31.90
N MET A 228 -18.83 -20.16 -32.16
CA MET A 228 -20.12 -20.38 -31.50
C MET A 228 -20.69 -21.77 -31.81
N ASN A 229 -20.57 -22.23 -33.06
CA ASN A 229 -21.02 -23.56 -33.45
C ASN A 229 -20.17 -24.66 -32.77
N ARG A 230 -18.84 -24.48 -32.70
CA ARG A 230 -17.95 -25.38 -31.96
C ARG A 230 -18.29 -25.45 -30.47
N ARG A 231 -18.61 -24.30 -29.84
CA ARG A 231 -19.04 -24.25 -28.44
C ARG A 231 -20.37 -24.95 -28.22
N ARG A 232 -21.34 -24.78 -29.12
CA ARG A 232 -22.63 -25.50 -29.09
C ARG A 232 -22.45 -27.02 -29.22
N LEU A 233 -21.55 -27.47 -30.09
CA LEU A 233 -21.28 -28.90 -30.27
C LEU A 233 -20.67 -29.50 -29.00
N LYS A 234 -19.65 -28.83 -28.43
CA LYS A 234 -19.03 -29.24 -27.15
C LYS A 234 -20.05 -29.30 -26.01
N LEU A 235 -20.93 -28.29 -25.90
CA LEU A 235 -21.94 -28.26 -24.86
C LEU A 235 -22.92 -29.44 -24.99
N ARG A 236 -23.36 -29.76 -26.21
CA ARG A 236 -24.22 -30.93 -26.46
C ARG A 236 -23.54 -32.24 -26.09
N GLU A 237 -22.24 -32.37 -26.36
CA GLU A 237 -21.45 -33.54 -26.00
C GLU A 237 -21.29 -33.68 -24.48
N THR A 238 -20.98 -32.59 -23.78
CA THR A 238 -20.86 -32.58 -22.31
C THR A 238 -22.19 -32.90 -21.64
N VAL A 239 -23.29 -32.28 -22.08
CA VAL A 239 -24.63 -32.55 -21.54
C VAL A 239 -25.06 -33.99 -21.85
N GLY A 240 -24.77 -34.50 -23.05
CA GLY A 240 -25.04 -35.89 -23.41
C GLY A 240 -24.30 -36.89 -22.52
N ARG A 241 -23.02 -36.62 -22.17
CA ARG A 241 -22.27 -37.46 -21.23
C ARG A 241 -22.84 -37.42 -19.82
N ILE A 242 -23.24 -36.25 -19.33
CA ILE A 242 -23.83 -36.09 -17.99
C ILE A 242 -25.18 -36.83 -17.91
N LEU A 243 -26.02 -36.70 -18.93
CA LEU A 243 -27.32 -37.39 -18.97
C LEU A 243 -27.19 -38.91 -19.16
N ALA A 244 -26.13 -39.40 -19.80
CA ALA A 244 -25.86 -40.83 -19.92
C ALA A 244 -25.24 -41.46 -18.66
N SER A 245 -24.76 -40.64 -17.72
CA SER A 245 -24.17 -41.09 -16.45
C SER A 245 -25.13 -41.06 -15.26
N LEU A 246 -26.40 -40.70 -15.49
CA LEU A 246 -27.52 -40.75 -14.54
C LEU A 246 -28.35 -42.01 -14.77
#